data_AF-A0A1T1D773-F1
#
_entry.id   AF-A0A1T1D773-F1
#
_cell.length_a   1.000
_cell.length_b   1.000
_cell.length_c   1.000
_cell.angle_alpha   90.00
_cell.angle_beta   90.00
_cell.angle_gamma   90.00
#
_symmetry.space_group_name_H-M   'P 1'
#
loop_
_entity.id
_entity.type
_entity.pdbx_description
1 polymer ?
#
loop_
_entity_poly.entity_id
_entity_poly.type
_entity_poly.pdbx_seq_one_letter_code
_entity_poly.pdbx_strand_id
1 'polypeptide(L)' 'MRLSWNEIRTRAAAFAREWKDATYEKGETQSFYNHFFRVFGVKRRTVARYEAHVTKLDNRSGFIDLFWPGVLLV' A
#
# COMPACT_ATOMS: atom_id res chain seq x y z
N MET A 1 17.28 -3.87 12.28
CA MET A 1 16.70 -5.16 12.72
C MET A 1 15.58 -5.55 11.76
N ARG A 2 15.59 -6.75 11.19
CA ARG A 2 14.46 -7.27 10.41
C ARG A 2 13.30 -7.56 11.39
N LEU A 3 12.06 -7.25 11.01
CA LEU A 3 10.90 -7.56 11.83
C LEU A 3 10.75 -9.07 12.00
N SER A 4 10.35 -9.50 13.19
CA SER A 4 9.95 -10.88 13.42
C SER A 4 8.60 -11.18 12.77
N TRP A 5 8.36 -12.44 12.41
CA TRP A 5 7.05 -12.89 11.92
C TRP A 5 5.94 -12.66 12.96
N ASN A 6 6.25 -12.75 14.25
CA ASN A 6 5.31 -12.48 15.32
C ASN A 6 4.90 -11.00 15.34
N GLU A 7 5.84 -10.07 15.16
CA GLU A 7 5.51 -8.65 15.04
C GLU A 7 4.66 -8.34 13.82
N ILE A 8 5.00 -8.93 12.66
CA ILE A 8 4.20 -8.75 11.44
C ILE A 8 2.77 -9.23 11.69
N ARG A 9 2.59 -10.40 12.31
CA ARG A 9 1.26 -10.95 12.64
C ARG A 9 0.48 -10.03 13.57
N THR A 10 1.11 -9.54 14.64
CA THR A 10 0.47 -8.62 15.59
C THR A 10 0.05 -7.31 14.92
N ARG A 11 0.93 -6.73 14.08
CA ARG A 11 0.63 -5.50 13.34
C ARG A 11 -0.47 -5.70 12.32
N ALA A 12 -0.47 -6.82 11.60
CA ALA A 12 -1.50 -7.17 10.62
C ALA A 12 -2.88 -7.31 11.30
N ALA A 13 -2.93 -7.95 12.47
CA ALA A 13 -4.17 -8.08 13.24
C ALA A 13 -4.69 -6.74 13.78
N ALA A 14 -3.79 -5.81 14.15
CA ALA A 14 -4.18 -4.46 14.53
C ALA A 14 -4.73 -3.68 13.32
N PHE A 15 -4.01 -3.71 12.19
CA PHE A 15 -4.43 -3.10 10.93
C PHE A 15 -5.82 -3.57 10.49
N ALA A 16 -6.04 -4.89 10.45
CA ALA A 16 -7.32 -5.45 10.03
C ALA A 16 -8.50 -5.02 10.94
N ARG A 17 -8.25 -4.81 12.23
CA ARG A 17 -9.27 -4.31 13.17
C ARG A 17 -9.57 -2.84 12.96
N GLU A 18 -8.54 -2.03 12.75
CA GLU A 18 -8.65 -0.59 12.55
C GLU A 18 -9.39 -0.25 11.25
N TRP A 19 -9.13 -1.01 10.18
CA TRP A 19 -9.68 -0.76 8.85
C TRP A 19 -10.93 -1.58 8.52
N LYS A 20 -11.46 -2.36 9.48
CA LYS A 20 -12.60 -3.26 9.28
C LYS A 20 -13.84 -2.55 8.74
N ASP A 21 -14.11 -1.36 9.27
CA ASP A 21 -15.34 -0.60 9.01
C ASP A 21 -15.06 0.64 8.13
N ALA A 22 -13.88 0.71 7.50
CA ALA A 22 -13.51 1.83 6.65
C ALA A 22 -14.30 1.79 5.34
N THR A 23 -15.13 2.82 5.11
CA THR A 23 -15.99 2.92 3.92
C THR A 23 -15.67 4.13 3.04
N TYR A 24 -14.75 5.01 3.46
CA TYR A 24 -14.45 6.26 2.76
C TYR A 24 -13.19 6.16 1.89
N GLU A 25 -13.37 5.66 0.68
CA GLU A 25 -12.28 5.38 -0.26
C GLU A 25 -11.47 6.64 -0.64
N LYS A 26 -12.13 7.75 -1.02
CA LYS A 26 -11.42 8.91 -1.61
C LYS A 26 -10.49 9.68 -0.67
N GLY A 27 -10.74 9.70 0.65
CA GLY A 27 -9.93 10.45 1.61
C GLY A 27 -8.89 9.62 2.33
N GLU A 28 -9.09 8.30 2.42
CA GLU A 28 -8.29 7.45 3.28
C GLU A 28 -7.29 6.57 2.54
N THR A 29 -7.31 6.50 1.20
CA THR A 29 -6.38 5.67 0.41
C THR A 29 -4.92 5.88 0.78
N GLN A 30 -4.47 7.13 0.95
CA GLN A 30 -3.08 7.39 1.35
C GLN A 30 -2.78 6.86 2.77
N SER A 31 -3.71 7.06 3.70
CA SER A 31 -3.61 6.60 5.09
C SER A 31 -3.63 5.08 5.17
N PHE A 32 -4.49 4.43 4.38
CA PHE A 32 -4.57 2.97 4.24
C PHE A 32 -3.22 2.40 3.84
N TYR A 33 -2.64 2.88 2.75
CA TYR A 33 -1.34 2.40 2.29
C TYR A 33 -0.22 2.67 3.29
N ASN A 34 -0.23 3.84 3.95
CA ASN A 34 0.71 4.13 5.03
C ASN A 34 0.64 3.10 6.16
N HIS A 35 -0.57 2.81 6.64
CA HIS A 35 -0.80 1.89 7.75
C HIS A 35 -0.50 0.45 7.34
N PHE A 36 -0.85 0.07 6.10
CA PHE A 36 -0.54 -1.23 5.53
C PHE A 36 0.97 -1.49 5.43
N PHE A 37 1.75 -0.57 4.84
CA PHE A 37 3.21 -0.78 4.73
C PHE A 37 3.92 -0.77 6.07
N ARG A 38 3.37 -0.07 7.07
CA ARG A 38 3.89 -0.06 8.44
C ARG A 38 3.80 -1.45 9.10
N VAL A 39 2.87 -2.32 8.67
CA VAL A 39 2.82 -3.74 9.10
C VAL A 39 4.16 -4.43 8.82
N PHE A 40 4.75 -4.15 7.66
CA PHE A 40 6.02 -4.72 7.20
C PHE A 40 7.24 -3.87 7.58
N GLY A 41 7.05 -2.78 8.34
CA GLY A 41 8.14 -1.85 8.69
C GLY A 41 8.68 -1.08 7.49
N VAL A 42 7.91 -1.03 6.40
CA VAL A 42 8.26 -0.34 5.18
C VAL A 42 7.69 1.07 5.24
N LYS A 43 8.52 2.07 4.97
CA LYS A 43 8.02 3.44 4.81
C LYS A 43 7.46 3.57 3.39
N ARG A 44 6.21 4.02 3.28
CA ARG A 44 5.52 4.31 2.01
C ARG A 44 6.40 5.05 1.00
N ARG A 45 7.14 6.08 1.46
CA ARG A 45 7.98 6.95 0.63
C ARG A 45 9.17 6.23 -0.02
N THR A 46 9.50 5.02 0.41
CA THR A 46 10.71 4.29 0.02
C THR A 46 10.46 3.20 -1.02
N VAL A 47 9.20 2.82 -1.27
CA VAL A 47 8.87 1.64 -2.07
C VAL A 47 7.93 1.90 -3.24
N ALA A 48 7.10 2.94 -3.17
CA ALA A 48 6.03 3.13 -4.14
C ALA A 48 6.20 4.44 -4.92
N ARG A 49 6.16 4.32 -6.25
CA ARG A 49 5.80 5.45 -7.11
C ARG A 49 4.28 5.57 -7.11
N TYR A 50 3.79 6.70 -6.62
CA TYR A 50 2.37 7.04 -6.62
C TYR A 50 2.06 7.87 -7.87
N GLU A 51 0.89 7.66 -8.45
CA GLU A 51 0.40 8.40 -9.62
C GLU A 51 1.33 8.29 -10.83
N ALA A 52 1.91 7.11 -11.05
CA ALA A 52 2.69 6.87 -12.25
C ALA A 52 1.73 6.88 -13.45
N HIS A 53 1.84 7.90 -14.28
CA HIS A 53 1.19 7.93 -15.59
C HIS A 53 1.84 6.85 -16.46
N VAL A 54 1.08 5.81 -16.79
CA VAL A 54 1.57 4.71 -17.60
C VAL A 54 0.92 4.69 -18.96
N THR A 55 1.74 4.45 -19.98
CA THR A 55 1.27 4.12 -21.31
C THR A 55 0.95 2.65 -21.33
N LYS A 56 -0.33 2.32 -21.51
CA LYS A 56 -0.79 0.95 -21.70
C LYS A 56 -0.34 0.45 -23.07
N LEU A 57 -0.32 -0.87 -23.24
CA LEU A 57 0.11 -1.55 -24.47
C LEU A 57 -0.72 -1.17 -25.71
N ASP A 58 -1.92 -0.63 -25.50
CA ASP A 58 -2.86 -0.20 -26.52
C ASP A 58 -2.79 1.31 -26.82
N ASN A 59 -1.66 1.96 -26.50
CA ASN A 59 -1.44 3.41 -26.62
C ASN A 59 -2.42 4.28 -25.79
N ARG A 60 -3.19 3.70 -24.86
CA ARG A 60 -4.01 4.48 -23.93
C ARG A 60 -3.21 4.86 -22.70
N SER A 61 -3.51 6.02 -22.12
CA SER A 61 -2.97 6.41 -20.83
C SER A 61 -3.81 5.84 -19.68
N GLY A 62 -3.15 5.54 -18.57
CA GLY A 62 -3.79 5.19 -17.32
C GLY A 62 -2.99 5.70 -16.13
N PHE A 63 -3.63 5.67 -14.97
CA PHE A 63 -3.00 5.96 -13.70
C PHE A 63 -2.90 4.67 -12.91
N ILE A 64 -1.75 4.51 -12.25
CA ILE A 64 -1.54 3.48 -11.24
C ILE A 64 -1.53 4.18 -9.90
N ASP A 65 -2.36 3.68 -8.97
CA ASP A 65 -2.41 4.23 -7.62
C ASP A 65 -1.14 3.87 -6.86
N LEU A 66 -0.66 2.63 -7.01
CA LEU A 66 0.57 2.19 -6.38
C LEU A 66 1.38 1.23 -7.24
N PHE A 67 2.64 1.60 -7.48
CA PHE A 67 3.61 0.71 -8.13
C PHE A 67 4.84 0.44 -7.26
N TRP A 68 5.00 -0.82 -6.85
CA TRP A 68 6.20 -1.37 -6.23
C TRP A 68 6.72 -2.54 -7.10
N PRO A 69 7.78 -2.31 -7.91
CA PRO A 69 8.31 -3.30 -8.85
C PRO A 69 8.61 -4.65 -8.20
N GLY A 70 8.04 -5.73 -8.77
CA GLY A 70 8.27 -7.11 -8.34
C GLY A 70 7.59 -7.50 -7.01
N VAL A 71 6.79 -6.60 -6.42
CA VAL A 71 6.16 -6.83 -5.11
C VAL A 71 4.66 -6.54 -5.12
N LEU A 72 4.25 -5.36 -5.61
CA LEU A 72 2.85 -4.94 -5.54
C LEU A 72 2.51 -3.97 -6.68
N LEU A 73 1.37 -4.21 -7.33
CA LEU A 73 0.76 -3.33 -8.32
C LEU A 73 -0.72 -3.22 -7.99
N VAL A 74 -1.21 -1.99 -7.80
CA VAL A 74 -2.63 -1.67 -7.57
C VAL A 74 -3.06 -0.55 -8.49
#